data_AF-A0A453IZG7-F1
#
_entry.id   AF-A0A453IZG7-F1
#
_cell.length_a   1.000
_cell.length_b   1.000
_cell.length_c   1.000
_cell.angle_alpha   90.00
_cell.angle_beta   90.00
_cell.angle_gamma   90.00
#
_symmetry.space_group_name_H-M   'P 1'
#
loop_
_entity.id
_entity.type
_entity.pdbx_description
1 polymer ?
#
loop_
_entity_poly.entity_id
_entity_poly.type
_entity_poly.pdbx_seq_one_letter_code
_entity_poly.pdbx_strand_id
1 'polypeptide(L)'
;MQVVRWNYTAEERRALLELIGYIKSIGLMMQHCDTLVSEALWETIHMEVQDFVQDKLDTMLRTTFRKKKDLSRILSDMRTLSADWMANTSKADPEQHSLHQETEEMRQSTFYPRPVAPTAAQIHCLQFLICELVSGGNLRKPGGLFGNSSSGIPVEDLKQLETFFYKLSFFLHILDFTATIGTLTDLGFLWFREFYLESSRVIQFPIECSLPWMLVDHVIESQDAGLLESILIPLDLYNDSAQHALTYLKQRFLYDEIEAEVDLSFDLLVQKLNEVIFTYYKSCAASTLLDSSFTYACDDGEKYFVKPLRFDAIFKLRRVM
;
A
#
# COMPACT_ATOMS: atom_id res chain seq x y z
N MET A 1 -12.32 28.96 -1.58
CA MET A 1 -10.99 29.54 -1.86
C MET A 1 -10.05 29.56 -0.65
N GLN A 2 -10.46 30.01 0.55
CA GLN A 2 -9.55 30.06 1.73
C GLN A 2 -9.05 28.68 2.21
N VAL A 3 -9.87 27.62 2.09
CA VAL A 3 -9.59 26.31 2.72
C VAL A 3 -8.37 25.59 2.16
N VAL A 4 -8.03 25.78 0.88
CA VAL A 4 -6.91 25.08 0.23
C VAL A 4 -5.81 26.08 -0.14
N ARG A 5 -6.08 27.01 -1.07
CA ARG A 5 -5.06 27.95 -1.61
C ARG A 5 -4.26 28.72 -0.56
N TRP A 6 -4.90 29.15 0.52
CA TRP A 6 -4.29 30.01 1.53
C TRP A 6 -3.99 29.30 2.84
N ASN A 7 -4.16 27.99 2.89
CA ASN A 7 -4.10 27.21 4.12
C ASN A 7 -2.84 26.34 4.25
N TYR A 8 -1.92 26.44 3.29
CA TYR A 8 -0.64 25.74 3.30
C TYR A 8 0.51 26.72 3.13
N THR A 9 1.47 26.69 4.05
CA THR A 9 2.75 27.39 3.91
C THR A 9 3.62 26.72 2.83
N ALA A 10 4.72 27.37 2.45
CA ALA A 10 5.67 26.79 1.50
C ALA A 10 6.28 25.49 2.05
N GLU A 11 6.59 25.45 3.34
CA GLU A 11 7.14 24.28 4.02
C GLU A 11 6.14 23.12 4.05
N GLU A 12 4.85 23.40 4.30
CA GLU A 12 3.80 22.38 4.29
C GLU A 12 3.56 21.82 2.89
N ARG A 13 3.57 22.66 1.85
CA ARG A 13 3.47 22.21 0.45
C ARG A 13 4.64 21.31 0.07
N ARG A 14 5.86 21.69 0.47
CA ARG A 14 7.05 20.86 0.28
C ARG A 14 6.93 19.52 1.01
N ALA A 15 6.53 19.52 2.27
CA ALA A 15 6.38 18.30 3.05
C ALA A 15 5.32 17.36 2.43
N LEU A 16 4.22 17.93 1.93
CA LEU A 16 3.18 17.17 1.24
C LEU A 16 3.69 16.57 -0.09
N LEU A 17 4.45 17.33 -0.88
CA LEU A 17 5.12 16.82 -2.09
C LEU A 17 6.04 15.63 -1.79
N GLU A 18 6.89 15.76 -0.77
CA GLU A 18 7.80 14.69 -0.36
C GLU A 18 7.03 13.45 0.10
N LEU A 19 5.96 13.64 0.90
CA LEU A 19 5.12 12.53 1.36
C LEU A 19 4.43 11.80 0.21
N ILE A 20 3.82 12.53 -0.73
CA ILE A 20 3.21 11.96 -1.93
C ILE A 20 4.28 11.19 -2.72
N GLY A 21 5.45 11.80 -2.93
CA GLY A 21 6.56 11.17 -3.62
C GLY A 21 7.02 9.87 -2.98
N TYR A 22 7.11 9.81 -1.64
CA TYR A 22 7.45 8.59 -0.92
C TYR A 22 6.38 7.51 -1.08
N ILE A 23 5.10 7.87 -0.92
CA ILE A 23 3.98 6.92 -1.07
C ILE A 23 4.00 6.32 -2.48
N LYS A 24 4.08 7.16 -3.52
CA LYS A 24 4.08 6.74 -4.92
C LYS A 24 5.31 5.90 -5.29
N SER A 25 6.49 6.33 -4.85
CA SER A 25 7.73 5.62 -5.16
C SER A 25 7.79 4.25 -4.48
N ILE A 26 7.42 4.17 -3.19
CA ILE A 26 7.35 2.90 -2.45
C ILE A 26 6.27 2.00 -3.07
N GLY A 27 5.10 2.54 -3.40
CA GLY A 27 4.04 1.82 -4.09
C GLY A 27 4.50 1.16 -5.38
N LEU A 28 5.13 1.94 -6.25
CA LEU A 28 5.67 1.46 -7.52
C LEU A 28 6.75 0.39 -7.31
N MET A 29 7.66 0.59 -6.35
CA MET A 29 8.67 -0.41 -6.00
C MET A 29 8.04 -1.71 -5.52
N MET A 30 7.00 -1.65 -4.68
CA MET A 30 6.30 -2.83 -4.19
C MET A 30 5.59 -3.56 -5.33
N GLN A 31 4.91 -2.84 -6.23
CA GLN A 31 4.27 -3.44 -7.41
C GLN A 31 5.28 -4.14 -8.33
N HIS A 32 6.47 -3.57 -8.54
CA HIS A 32 7.51 -4.22 -9.34
C HIS A 32 8.06 -5.51 -8.70
N CYS A 33 7.99 -5.61 -7.37
CA CYS A 33 8.44 -6.79 -6.64
C CYS A 33 7.37 -7.89 -6.52
N ASP A 34 6.13 -7.65 -6.95
CA ASP A 34 4.98 -8.57 -6.77
C ASP A 34 5.31 -10.02 -7.16
N THR A 35 5.77 -10.22 -8.41
CA THR A 35 6.13 -11.56 -8.89
C THR A 35 7.33 -12.16 -8.15
N LEU A 36 8.25 -11.33 -7.64
CA LEU A 36 9.45 -11.78 -6.92
C LEU A 36 9.12 -12.29 -5.51
N VAL A 37 8.09 -11.72 -4.88
CA VAL A 37 7.71 -12.08 -3.51
C VAL A 37 6.59 -13.10 -3.44
N SER A 38 5.83 -13.28 -4.53
CA SER A 38 4.63 -14.14 -4.58
C SER A 38 4.83 -15.55 -4.03
N GLU A 39 5.84 -16.30 -4.50
CA GLU A 39 6.12 -17.66 -4.05
C GLU A 39 6.46 -17.71 -2.55
N ALA A 40 7.33 -16.80 -2.09
CA ALA A 40 7.74 -16.74 -0.69
C ALA A 40 6.56 -16.38 0.24
N LEU A 41 5.67 -15.49 -0.21
CA LEU A 41 4.44 -15.15 0.51
C LEU A 41 3.51 -16.35 0.58
N TRP A 42 3.29 -17.06 -0.53
CA TRP A 42 2.44 -18.24 -0.56
C TRP A 42 2.98 -19.39 0.30
N GLU A 43 4.30 -19.63 0.27
CA GLU A 43 4.95 -20.61 1.16
C GLU A 43 4.77 -20.25 2.63
N THR A 44 4.93 -18.98 2.97
CA THR A 44 4.77 -18.49 4.35
C THR A 44 3.33 -18.64 4.83
N ILE A 45 2.36 -18.24 4.01
CA ILE A 45 0.93 -18.39 4.33
C ILE A 45 0.57 -19.87 4.45
N HIS A 46 1.03 -20.71 3.52
CA HIS A 46 0.82 -22.16 3.59
C HIS A 46 1.39 -22.74 4.88
N MET A 47 2.63 -22.37 5.25
CA MET A 47 3.27 -22.82 6.48
C MET A 47 2.43 -22.46 7.71
N GLU A 48 2.00 -21.20 7.83
CA GLU A 48 1.19 -20.72 8.95
C GLU A 48 -0.17 -21.43 9.05
N VAL A 49 -0.81 -21.70 7.91
CA VAL A 49 -2.07 -22.46 7.87
C VAL A 49 -1.84 -23.91 8.30
N GLN A 50 -0.82 -24.58 7.76
CA GLN A 50 -0.53 -25.98 8.09
C GLN A 50 -0.08 -26.16 9.54
N ASP A 51 0.75 -25.27 10.08
CA ASP A 51 1.13 -25.25 11.50
C ASP A 51 -0.11 -25.18 12.39
N PHE A 52 -1.03 -24.28 12.07
CA PHE A 52 -2.25 -24.14 12.84
C PHE A 52 -3.15 -25.37 12.75
N VAL A 53 -3.49 -25.83 11.54
CA VAL A 53 -4.46 -26.92 11.39
C VAL A 53 -3.89 -28.29 11.73
N GLN A 54 -2.63 -28.57 11.40
CA GLN A 54 -2.04 -29.89 11.63
C GLN A 54 -1.49 -30.05 13.05
N ASP A 55 -0.88 -29.02 13.64
CA ASP A 55 -0.22 -29.11 14.95
C ASP A 55 -1.04 -28.49 16.09
N LYS A 56 -1.32 -27.18 16.02
CA LYS A 56 -2.01 -26.47 17.12
C LYS A 56 -3.40 -27.03 17.39
N LEU A 57 -4.20 -27.25 16.34
CA LEU A 57 -5.52 -27.86 16.50
C LEU A 57 -5.46 -29.32 17.00
N ASP A 58 -4.42 -30.08 16.66
CA ASP A 58 -4.23 -31.46 17.17
C ASP A 58 -4.02 -31.43 18.68
N THR A 59 -3.14 -30.54 19.13
CA THR A 59 -2.84 -30.34 20.55
C THR A 59 -4.11 -29.96 21.30
N MET A 60 -4.86 -28.97 20.82
CA MET A 60 -6.14 -28.54 21.43
C MET A 60 -7.19 -29.67 21.46
N LEU A 61 -7.27 -30.51 20.42
CA LEU A 61 -8.16 -31.68 20.37
C LEU A 61 -7.81 -32.70 21.46
N ARG A 62 -6.52 -32.97 21.68
CA ARG A 62 -6.04 -33.94 22.69
C ARG A 62 -6.14 -33.41 24.12
N THR A 63 -6.09 -32.10 24.31
CA THR A 63 -6.09 -31.44 25.62
C THR A 63 -7.46 -30.82 25.94
N THR A 64 -7.68 -29.58 25.51
CA THR A 64 -8.79 -28.70 25.88
C THR A 64 -10.15 -29.22 25.42
N PHE A 65 -10.20 -29.85 24.25
CA PHE A 65 -11.46 -30.27 23.64
C PHE A 65 -11.73 -31.78 23.75
N ARG A 66 -10.82 -32.59 24.30
CA ARG A 66 -10.92 -34.07 24.37
C ARG A 66 -12.28 -34.61 24.86
N LYS A 67 -12.93 -33.90 25.79
CA LYS A 67 -14.23 -34.30 26.37
C LYS A 67 -15.43 -33.50 25.84
N LYS A 68 -15.21 -32.53 24.95
CA LYS A 68 -16.23 -31.63 24.37
C LYS A 68 -16.53 -32.06 22.94
N LYS A 69 -17.40 -33.06 22.76
CA LYS A 69 -17.67 -33.68 21.45
C LYS A 69 -18.09 -32.69 20.36
N ASP A 70 -19.03 -31.79 20.66
CA ASP A 70 -19.54 -30.83 19.67
C ASP A 70 -18.47 -29.83 19.22
N LEU A 71 -17.64 -29.32 20.15
CA LEU A 71 -16.55 -28.41 19.83
C LEU A 71 -15.39 -29.14 19.14
N SER A 72 -15.12 -30.40 19.51
CA SER A 72 -14.11 -31.24 18.83
C SER A 72 -14.45 -31.47 17.36
N ARG A 73 -15.75 -31.55 17.03
CA ARG A 73 -16.21 -31.64 15.65
C ARG A 73 -15.78 -30.39 14.86
N ILE A 74 -15.99 -29.19 15.42
CA ILE A 74 -15.60 -27.92 14.77
C ILE A 74 -14.10 -27.89 14.46
N LEU A 75 -13.23 -28.31 15.41
CA LEU A 75 -11.79 -28.40 15.16
C LEU A 75 -11.45 -29.44 14.08
N SER A 76 -12.17 -30.56 14.04
CA SER A 76 -11.98 -31.61 13.03
C SER A 76 -12.41 -31.13 11.64
N ASP A 77 -13.48 -30.32 11.57
CA ASP A 77 -13.95 -29.70 10.33
C ASP A 77 -12.91 -28.70 9.78
N MET A 78 -12.31 -27.86 10.66
CA MET A 78 -11.21 -26.96 10.27
C MET A 78 -10.03 -27.73 9.67
N ARG A 79 -9.65 -28.85 10.28
CA ARG A 79 -8.57 -29.74 9.78
C ARG A 79 -8.92 -30.34 8.44
N THR A 80 -10.14 -30.88 8.30
CA THR A 80 -10.60 -31.53 7.06
C THR A 80 -10.64 -30.54 5.89
N LEU A 81 -10.99 -29.28 6.17
CA LEU A 81 -11.11 -28.23 5.18
C LEU A 81 -9.75 -27.76 4.60
N SER A 82 -8.71 -27.68 5.44
CA SER A 82 -7.49 -26.92 5.09
C SER A 82 -6.17 -27.66 5.31
N ALA A 83 -6.16 -28.84 5.93
CA ALA A 83 -4.94 -29.62 6.10
C ALA A 83 -4.51 -30.27 4.78
N ASP A 84 -3.31 -29.93 4.30
CA ASP A 84 -2.63 -30.63 3.21
C ASP A 84 -1.79 -31.77 3.77
N TRP A 85 -2.41 -32.95 3.94
CA TRP A 85 -1.71 -34.15 4.41
C TRP A 85 -0.65 -34.65 3.42
N MET A 86 -0.77 -34.31 2.13
CA MET A 86 0.21 -34.72 1.12
C MET A 86 1.49 -33.89 1.23
N ALA A 87 1.44 -32.68 1.80
CA ALA A 87 2.63 -31.91 2.16
C ALA A 87 3.59 -32.66 3.11
N ASN A 88 3.09 -33.66 3.85
CA ASN A 88 3.89 -34.48 4.77
C ASN A 88 4.70 -35.55 4.04
N THR A 89 4.43 -35.77 2.74
CA THR A 89 5.05 -36.84 1.93
C THR A 89 5.97 -36.31 0.82
N SER A 90 5.96 -35.00 0.54
CA SER A 90 6.62 -34.42 -0.66
C SER A 90 8.16 -34.44 -0.68
N LYS A 91 8.83 -34.75 0.43
CA LYS A 91 10.30 -34.86 0.49
C LYS A 91 10.78 -36.10 1.26
N ALA A 92 10.03 -37.19 1.26
CA ALA A 92 10.58 -38.46 1.72
C ALA A 92 11.59 -38.96 0.67
N ASP A 93 12.87 -38.61 0.83
CA ASP A 93 13.95 -39.34 0.17
C ASP A 93 13.84 -40.81 0.63
N PRO A 94 13.71 -41.78 -0.29
CA PRO A 94 13.43 -43.17 0.08
C PRO A 94 14.56 -43.87 0.84
N GLU A 95 15.71 -43.21 1.07
CA GLU A 95 16.89 -43.81 1.71
C GLU A 95 16.91 -43.77 3.25
N GLN A 96 15.98 -43.06 3.90
CA GLN A 96 15.94 -43.03 5.38
C GLN A 96 14.94 -44.00 6.02
N HIS A 97 14.18 -44.77 5.24
CA HIS A 97 13.17 -45.68 5.78
C HIS A 97 13.71 -46.98 6.39
N SER A 98 15.02 -47.26 6.35
CA SER A 98 15.56 -48.52 6.86
C SER A 98 16.04 -48.53 8.30
N LEU A 99 16.09 -47.39 9.00
CA LEU A 99 16.61 -47.36 10.37
C LEU A 99 15.88 -46.29 11.17
N HIS A 100 14.77 -46.65 11.82
CA HIS A 100 14.33 -46.17 13.14
C HIS A 100 12.83 -46.45 13.33
N GLN A 101 12.52 -47.56 14.00
CA GLN A 101 11.31 -47.69 14.79
C GLN A 101 11.43 -46.72 15.96
N GLU A 102 10.98 -45.48 15.77
CA GLU A 102 10.79 -44.52 16.86
C GLU A 102 9.31 -44.41 17.21
N THR A 103 9.07 -44.51 18.52
CA THR A 103 7.80 -44.45 19.24
C THR A 103 6.90 -43.29 18.77
N GLU A 104 5.63 -43.57 18.50
CA GLU A 104 4.62 -42.65 17.93
C GLU A 104 4.30 -41.38 18.74
N GLU A 105 4.93 -41.16 19.90
CA GLU A 105 4.52 -40.10 20.84
C GLU A 105 5.20 -38.73 20.65
N MET A 106 6.19 -38.61 19.74
CA MET A 106 6.94 -37.36 19.57
C MET A 106 7.29 -37.00 18.12
N ARG A 107 6.50 -37.46 17.15
CA ARG A 107 6.60 -36.93 15.79
C ARG A 107 5.92 -35.57 15.75
N GLN A 108 6.69 -34.48 15.90
CA GLN A 108 6.27 -33.19 15.37
C GLN A 108 5.85 -33.42 13.92
N SER A 109 4.61 -33.07 13.58
CA SER A 109 4.09 -33.26 12.22
C SER A 109 4.97 -32.45 11.27
N THR A 110 5.93 -33.12 10.64
CA THR A 110 6.87 -32.46 9.76
C THR A 110 6.19 -32.32 8.41
N PHE A 111 5.62 -31.15 8.16
CA PHE A 111 5.08 -30.78 6.86
C PHE A 111 6.07 -29.89 6.11
N TYR A 112 6.10 -30.01 4.80
CA TYR A 112 6.94 -29.16 3.95
C TYR A 112 6.08 -28.03 3.36
N PRO A 113 6.41 -26.75 3.61
CA PRO A 113 5.72 -25.62 2.99
C PRO A 113 5.73 -25.75 1.46
N ARG A 114 4.62 -25.36 0.83
CA ARG A 114 4.45 -25.33 -0.62
C ARG A 114 4.04 -23.92 -1.03
N PRO A 115 4.43 -23.46 -2.24
CA PRO A 115 4.01 -22.16 -2.77
C PRO A 115 2.54 -22.23 -3.25
N VAL A 116 1.63 -22.56 -2.32
CA VAL A 116 0.19 -22.73 -2.60
C VAL A 116 -0.60 -21.99 -1.53
N ALA A 117 -1.20 -20.88 -1.94
CA ALA A 117 -2.07 -20.10 -1.09
C ALA A 117 -3.40 -20.83 -0.79
N PRO A 118 -3.99 -20.67 0.41
CA PRO A 118 -5.37 -21.05 0.65
C PRO A 118 -6.31 -20.18 -0.19
N THR A 119 -7.41 -20.77 -0.64
CA THR A 119 -8.47 -20.01 -1.31
C THR A 119 -9.15 -19.05 -0.34
N ALA A 120 -9.73 -17.94 -0.84
CA ALA A 120 -10.53 -17.04 -0.04
C ALA A 120 -11.69 -17.76 0.69
N ALA A 121 -12.27 -18.78 0.06
CA ALA A 121 -13.29 -19.62 0.68
C ALA A 121 -12.75 -20.39 1.90
N GLN A 122 -11.57 -21.02 1.78
CA GLN A 122 -10.93 -21.69 2.92
C GLN A 122 -10.63 -20.72 4.07
N ILE A 123 -10.11 -19.53 3.76
CA ILE A 123 -9.85 -18.48 4.75
C ILE A 123 -11.14 -18.10 5.49
N HIS A 124 -12.20 -17.76 4.76
CA HIS A 124 -13.47 -17.35 5.37
C HIS A 124 -14.15 -18.47 6.16
N CYS A 125 -14.10 -19.71 5.66
CA CYS A 125 -14.63 -20.86 6.40
C CYS A 125 -13.84 -21.12 7.69
N LEU A 126 -12.51 -21.01 7.69
CA LEU A 126 -11.69 -21.10 8.90
C LEU A 126 -12.06 -19.99 9.90
N GLN A 127 -12.20 -18.75 9.44
CA GLN A 127 -12.64 -17.63 10.29
C GLN A 127 -14.02 -17.90 10.91
N PHE A 128 -14.97 -18.37 10.11
CA PHE A 128 -16.30 -18.72 10.58
C PHE A 128 -16.27 -19.83 11.64
N LEU A 129 -15.52 -20.91 11.42
CA LEU A 129 -15.42 -22.03 12.35
C LEU A 129 -14.73 -21.61 13.66
N ILE A 130 -13.73 -20.71 13.61
CA ILE A 130 -13.12 -20.12 14.82
C ILE A 130 -14.14 -19.25 15.57
N CYS A 131 -14.89 -18.41 14.86
CA CYS A 131 -15.98 -17.63 15.45
C CYS A 131 -17.02 -18.53 16.13
N GLU A 132 -17.44 -19.60 15.46
CA GLU A 132 -18.39 -20.58 15.99
C GLU A 132 -17.83 -21.27 17.24
N LEU A 133 -16.57 -21.70 17.21
CA LEU A 133 -15.88 -22.34 18.32
C LEU A 133 -15.84 -21.46 19.57
N VAL A 134 -15.52 -20.18 19.42
CA VAL A 134 -15.34 -19.25 20.55
C VAL A 134 -16.67 -18.67 21.04
N SER A 135 -17.58 -18.37 20.11
CA SER A 135 -18.86 -17.72 20.43
C SER A 135 -20.01 -18.68 20.69
N GLY A 136 -19.89 -19.95 20.27
CA GLY A 136 -21.01 -20.90 20.25
C GLY A 136 -22.15 -20.42 19.34
N GLY A 137 -21.82 -19.73 18.26
CA GLY A 137 -22.79 -19.14 17.32
C GLY A 137 -23.43 -17.82 17.77
N ASN A 138 -23.12 -17.29 18.95
CA ASN A 138 -23.67 -16.01 19.43
C ASN A 138 -22.67 -14.84 19.28
N LEU A 139 -22.74 -14.13 18.15
CA LEU A 139 -21.84 -13.01 17.81
C LEU A 139 -22.07 -11.74 18.65
N ARG A 140 -23.13 -11.67 19.48
CA ARG A 140 -23.51 -10.49 20.27
C ARG A 140 -23.11 -10.60 21.75
N LYS A 141 -21.96 -11.19 22.05
CA LYS A 141 -21.47 -11.28 23.44
C LYS A 141 -20.88 -9.95 23.92
N PRO A 142 -21.27 -9.43 25.10
CA PRO A 142 -20.59 -8.29 25.70
C PRO A 142 -19.15 -8.69 26.07
N GLY A 143 -18.16 -7.94 25.58
CA GLY A 143 -16.73 -8.22 25.79
C GLY A 143 -15.94 -8.65 24.54
N GLY A 144 -16.57 -8.67 23.35
CA GLY A 144 -15.89 -8.98 22.09
C GLY A 144 -15.81 -10.49 21.79
N LEU A 145 -15.36 -10.83 20.58
CA LEU A 145 -15.32 -12.21 20.07
C LEU A 145 -14.45 -13.13 20.92
N PHE A 146 -13.30 -12.64 21.41
CA PHE A 146 -12.34 -13.39 22.22
C PHE A 146 -12.33 -12.98 23.71
N GLY A 147 -13.45 -12.48 24.23
CA GLY A 147 -13.57 -12.10 25.64
C GLY A 147 -13.48 -13.31 26.60
N ASN A 148 -12.65 -13.19 27.65
CA ASN A 148 -12.31 -14.28 28.59
C ASN A 148 -13.47 -14.87 29.42
N SER A 149 -14.67 -14.30 29.38
CA SER A 149 -15.67 -14.52 30.45
C SER A 149 -16.71 -15.62 30.18
N SER A 150 -16.65 -16.38 29.08
CA SER A 150 -17.72 -17.38 28.81
C SER A 150 -17.42 -18.59 27.91
N SER A 151 -16.25 -18.68 27.26
CA SER A 151 -15.99 -19.75 26.27
C SER A 151 -15.58 -21.09 26.91
N GLY A 152 -15.09 -21.07 28.15
CA GLY A 152 -14.53 -22.26 28.80
C GLY A 152 -13.30 -22.83 28.07
N ILE A 153 -12.66 -22.02 27.23
CA ILE A 153 -11.40 -22.29 26.54
C ILE A 153 -10.28 -21.66 27.39
N PRO A 154 -9.16 -22.37 27.66
CA PRO A 154 -8.01 -21.79 28.33
C PRO A 154 -7.49 -20.54 27.61
N VAL A 155 -6.98 -19.57 28.37
CA VAL A 155 -6.52 -18.27 27.84
C VAL A 155 -5.45 -18.45 26.76
N GLU A 156 -4.56 -19.43 26.92
CA GLU A 156 -3.47 -19.70 25.96
C GLU A 156 -4.03 -20.15 24.60
N ASP A 157 -4.94 -21.13 24.60
CA ASP A 157 -5.57 -21.62 23.37
C ASP A 157 -6.42 -20.52 22.73
N LEU A 158 -7.14 -19.73 23.54
CA LEU A 158 -7.95 -18.62 23.06
C LEU A 158 -7.08 -17.58 22.34
N LYS A 159 -5.91 -17.27 22.88
CA LYS A 159 -4.94 -16.35 22.25
C LYS A 159 -4.38 -16.91 20.94
N GLN A 160 -4.15 -18.22 20.85
CA GLN A 160 -3.71 -18.86 19.59
C GLN A 160 -4.81 -18.78 18.52
N LEU A 161 -6.06 -19.06 18.89
CA LEU A 161 -7.22 -18.92 18.01
C LEU A 161 -7.39 -17.46 17.54
N GLU A 162 -7.28 -16.50 18.46
CA GLU A 162 -7.38 -15.07 18.16
C GLU A 162 -6.28 -14.60 17.21
N THR A 163 -5.03 -14.97 17.50
CA THR A 163 -3.88 -14.59 16.68
C THR A 163 -4.05 -15.11 15.25
N PHE A 164 -4.42 -16.38 15.09
CA PHE A 164 -4.62 -16.96 13.77
C PHE A 164 -5.84 -16.37 13.05
N PHE A 165 -6.93 -16.10 13.77
CA PHE A 165 -8.12 -15.44 13.22
C PHE A 165 -7.80 -14.09 12.57
N TYR A 166 -6.97 -13.27 13.21
CA TYR A 166 -6.54 -12.00 12.62
C TYR A 166 -5.55 -12.20 11.47
N LYS A 167 -4.62 -13.17 11.56
CA LYS A 167 -3.72 -13.52 10.43
C LYS A 167 -4.51 -13.87 9.18
N LEU A 168 -5.59 -14.65 9.30
CA LEU A 168 -6.48 -15.01 8.18
C LEU A 168 -7.03 -13.77 7.46
N SER A 169 -7.38 -12.70 8.18
CA SER A 169 -7.82 -11.44 7.56
C SER A 169 -6.69 -10.77 6.76
N PHE A 170 -5.48 -10.74 7.30
CA PHE A 170 -4.32 -10.17 6.61
C PHE A 170 -3.90 -10.98 5.39
N PHE A 171 -4.09 -12.30 5.41
CA PHE A 171 -3.78 -13.14 4.25
C PHE A 171 -4.56 -12.72 3.01
N LEU A 172 -5.83 -12.30 3.13
CA LEU A 172 -6.59 -11.82 1.96
C LEU A 172 -5.93 -10.60 1.30
N HIS A 173 -5.42 -9.67 2.10
CA HIS A 173 -4.69 -8.50 1.60
C HIS A 173 -3.34 -8.87 0.97
N ILE A 174 -2.63 -9.84 1.56
CA ILE A 174 -1.35 -10.32 1.02
C ILE A 174 -1.55 -11.10 -0.29
N LEU A 175 -2.62 -11.89 -0.37
CA LEU A 175 -2.94 -12.68 -1.57
C LEU A 175 -3.42 -11.79 -2.72
N ASP A 176 -4.13 -10.71 -2.41
CA ASP A 176 -4.47 -9.65 -3.37
C ASP A 176 -3.47 -8.49 -3.27
N PHE A 177 -2.18 -8.83 -3.44
CA PHE A 177 -1.06 -7.93 -3.22
C PHE A 177 -1.17 -6.66 -4.08
N THR A 178 -1.34 -6.83 -5.39
CA THR A 178 -1.41 -5.71 -6.34
C THR A 178 -2.56 -4.74 -6.00
N ALA A 179 -3.75 -5.26 -5.72
CA ALA A 179 -4.90 -4.41 -5.37
C ALA A 179 -4.73 -3.75 -4.01
N THR A 180 -4.12 -4.45 -3.04
CA THR A 180 -3.81 -3.88 -1.72
C THR A 180 -2.83 -2.72 -1.84
N ILE A 181 -1.74 -2.87 -2.60
CA ILE A 181 -0.80 -1.77 -2.84
C ILE A 181 -1.46 -0.62 -3.58
N GLY A 182 -2.27 -0.90 -4.61
CA GLY A 182 -3.05 0.13 -5.31
C GLY A 182 -3.94 0.92 -4.35
N THR A 183 -4.65 0.23 -3.45
CA THR A 183 -5.52 0.87 -2.46
C THR A 183 -4.74 1.70 -1.43
N LEU A 184 -3.59 1.21 -0.96
CA LEU A 184 -2.76 1.91 0.02
C LEU A 184 -2.04 3.15 -0.55
N THR A 185 -1.98 3.26 -1.88
CA THR A 185 -1.27 4.34 -2.58
C THR A 185 -2.19 5.24 -3.41
N ASP A 186 -3.51 5.01 -3.33
CA ASP A 186 -4.54 5.89 -3.90
C ASP A 186 -4.65 7.17 -3.07
N LEU A 187 -4.26 8.28 -3.68
CA LEU A 187 -4.35 9.63 -3.13
C LEU A 187 -5.34 10.49 -3.93
N GLY A 188 -6.21 9.87 -4.73
CA GLY A 188 -7.15 10.55 -5.63
C GLY A 188 -8.18 11.41 -4.89
N PHE A 189 -8.41 11.13 -3.61
CA PHE A 189 -9.25 11.93 -2.73
C PHE A 189 -8.80 13.40 -2.60
N LEU A 190 -7.54 13.70 -2.89
CA LEU A 190 -6.98 15.05 -2.80
C LEU A 190 -7.52 16.02 -3.86
N TRP A 191 -8.11 15.51 -4.94
CA TRP A 191 -8.72 16.34 -6.00
C TRP A 191 -10.21 16.64 -5.76
N PHE A 192 -10.95 15.64 -5.26
CA PHE A 192 -12.41 15.70 -5.10
C PHE A 192 -12.84 16.79 -4.12
N ARG A 193 -13.92 17.51 -4.47
CA ARG A 193 -14.33 18.74 -3.78
C ARG A 193 -15.83 19.04 -3.83
N GLU A 194 -16.66 18.03 -4.10
CA GLU A 194 -18.11 18.11 -4.32
C GLU A 194 -18.82 18.69 -3.10
N PHE A 195 -18.40 18.31 -1.89
CA PHE A 195 -18.92 18.87 -0.65
C PHE A 195 -18.79 20.40 -0.59
N TYR A 196 -17.64 20.92 -1.04
CA TYR A 196 -17.36 22.35 -1.04
C TYR A 196 -18.03 23.08 -2.21
N LEU A 197 -18.17 22.42 -3.37
CA LEU A 197 -18.94 22.94 -4.51
C LEU A 197 -20.40 23.17 -4.13
N GLU A 198 -21.03 22.15 -3.51
CA GLU A 198 -22.41 22.21 -3.02
C GLU A 198 -22.57 23.33 -1.98
N SER A 199 -21.68 23.37 -0.99
CA SER A 199 -21.71 24.39 0.07
C SER A 199 -21.52 25.82 -0.47
N SER A 200 -20.73 25.98 -1.52
CA SER A 200 -20.41 27.29 -2.11
C SER A 200 -21.36 27.69 -3.25
N ARG A 201 -22.24 26.78 -3.70
CA ARG A 201 -23.16 26.97 -4.83
C ARG A 201 -22.47 27.39 -6.12
N VAL A 202 -21.31 26.81 -6.40
CA VAL A 202 -20.56 27.01 -7.65
C VAL A 202 -20.44 25.70 -8.39
N ILE A 203 -20.38 25.78 -9.72
CA ILE A 203 -20.28 24.59 -10.59
C ILE A 203 -18.87 24.00 -10.50
N GLN A 204 -17.84 24.85 -10.47
CA GLN A 204 -16.45 24.41 -10.35
C GLN A 204 -15.59 25.50 -9.70
N PHE A 205 -14.49 25.09 -9.06
CA PHE A 205 -13.47 26.02 -8.58
C PHE A 205 -12.38 26.24 -9.64
N PRO A 206 -11.74 27.42 -9.68
CA PRO A 206 -10.56 27.65 -10.49
C PRO A 206 -9.41 26.70 -10.12
N ILE A 207 -8.54 26.39 -11.09
CA ILE A 207 -7.43 25.43 -10.94
C ILE A 207 -6.45 25.82 -9.83
N GLU A 208 -6.32 27.11 -9.50
CA GLU A 208 -5.46 27.59 -8.42
C GLU A 208 -5.99 27.21 -7.02
N CYS A 209 -7.18 26.63 -6.95
CA CYS A 209 -7.73 26.02 -5.75
C CYS A 209 -7.63 24.48 -5.77
N SER A 210 -7.14 23.89 -6.86
CA SER A 210 -6.91 22.46 -6.98
C SER A 210 -5.58 22.09 -6.35
N LEU A 211 -5.60 21.12 -5.43
CA LEU A 211 -4.41 20.73 -4.69
C LEU A 211 -3.31 20.14 -5.61
N PRO A 212 -3.60 19.22 -6.56
CA PRO A 212 -2.61 18.77 -7.52
C PRO A 212 -1.91 19.92 -8.25
N TRP A 213 -2.66 20.86 -8.82
CA TRP A 213 -2.09 22.01 -9.53
C TRP A 213 -1.30 22.94 -8.60
N MET A 214 -1.81 23.24 -7.41
CA MET A 214 -1.10 24.06 -6.42
C MET A 214 0.28 23.48 -6.05
N LEU A 215 0.39 22.15 -6.00
CA LEU A 215 1.65 21.47 -5.71
C LEU A 215 2.61 21.53 -6.92
N VAL A 216 2.12 21.33 -8.15
CA VAL A 216 2.93 21.54 -9.37
C VAL A 216 3.45 22.98 -9.42
N ASP A 217 2.55 23.95 -9.22
CA ASP A 217 2.88 25.37 -9.26
C ASP A 217 3.93 25.73 -8.21
N HIS A 218 3.82 25.18 -6.99
CA HIS A 218 4.80 25.37 -5.94
C HIS A 218 6.20 24.81 -6.30
N VAL A 219 6.27 23.64 -6.97
CA VAL A 219 7.55 23.10 -7.44
C VAL A 219 8.23 24.09 -8.39
N ILE A 220 7.49 24.64 -9.35
CA ILE A 220 7.99 25.60 -10.33
C ILE A 220 8.44 26.90 -9.65
N GLU A 221 7.60 27.47 -8.79
CA GLU A 221 7.86 28.75 -8.12
C GLU A 221 9.02 28.67 -7.13
N SER A 222 9.18 27.55 -6.42
CA SER A 222 10.25 27.37 -5.43
C SER A 222 11.66 27.41 -6.03
N GLN A 223 11.79 27.03 -7.31
CA GLN A 223 13.07 26.80 -8.00
C GLN A 223 14.05 25.98 -7.13
N ASP A 224 13.51 25.03 -6.35
CA ASP A 224 14.31 24.08 -5.60
C ASP A 224 14.77 22.96 -6.54
N ALA A 225 16.09 22.78 -6.64
CA ALA A 225 16.68 21.83 -7.59
C ALA A 225 16.27 20.37 -7.31
N GLY A 226 15.99 20.01 -6.05
CA GLY A 226 15.52 18.67 -5.71
C GLY A 226 14.04 18.47 -6.05
N LEU A 227 13.20 19.47 -5.76
CA LEU A 227 11.77 19.40 -6.08
C LEU A 227 11.51 19.40 -7.60
N LEU A 228 12.33 20.11 -8.39
CA LEU A 228 12.21 20.13 -9.85
C LEU A 228 12.35 18.75 -10.49
N GLU A 229 13.20 17.86 -9.94
CA GLU A 229 13.31 16.48 -10.42
C GLU A 229 12.01 15.68 -10.21
N SER A 230 11.16 16.14 -9.27
CA SER A 230 9.90 15.51 -8.87
C SER A 230 8.66 16.25 -9.40
N ILE A 231 8.81 17.16 -10.37
CA ILE A 231 7.74 18.03 -10.86
C ILE A 231 6.48 17.31 -11.37
N LEU A 232 6.62 16.05 -11.81
CA LEU A 232 5.50 15.24 -12.30
C LEU A 232 4.77 14.45 -11.21
N ILE A 233 5.36 14.30 -10.02
CA ILE A 233 4.75 13.52 -8.93
C ILE A 233 3.31 14.00 -8.61
N PRO A 234 3.03 15.33 -8.53
CA PRO A 234 1.68 15.77 -8.21
C PRO A 234 0.67 15.52 -9.32
N LEU A 235 1.12 15.38 -10.57
CA LEU A 235 0.21 15.04 -11.67
C LEU A 235 -0.33 13.61 -11.55
N ASP A 236 0.40 12.72 -10.86
CA ASP A 236 -0.08 11.36 -10.60
C ASP A 236 -1.33 11.32 -9.69
N LEU A 237 -1.60 12.41 -8.95
CA LEU A 237 -2.86 12.54 -8.22
C LEU A 237 -4.07 12.57 -9.17
N TYR A 238 -3.92 13.11 -10.37
CA TYR A 238 -5.00 13.08 -11.35
C TYR A 238 -5.24 11.66 -11.88
N ASN A 239 -4.20 10.84 -12.02
CA ASN A 239 -4.34 9.44 -12.39
C ASN A 239 -5.16 8.68 -11.34
N ASP A 240 -4.85 8.90 -10.05
CA ASP A 240 -5.61 8.32 -8.95
C ASP A 240 -7.07 8.78 -8.96
N SER A 241 -7.30 10.10 -9.05
CA SER A 241 -8.65 10.66 -9.06
C SER A 241 -9.46 10.14 -10.24
N ALA A 242 -8.85 10.05 -11.42
CA ALA A 242 -9.49 9.55 -12.63
C ALA A 242 -9.89 8.07 -12.48
N GLN A 243 -8.96 7.25 -11.99
CA GLN A 243 -9.23 5.85 -11.69
C GLN A 243 -10.37 5.72 -10.68
N HIS A 244 -10.30 6.47 -9.57
CA HIS A 244 -11.31 6.46 -8.52
C HIS A 244 -12.70 6.88 -9.03
N ALA A 245 -12.75 7.92 -9.88
CA ALA A 245 -13.98 8.39 -10.51
C ALA A 245 -14.64 7.31 -11.40
N LEU A 246 -13.82 6.59 -12.17
CA LEU A 246 -14.30 5.57 -13.11
C LEU A 246 -14.66 4.25 -12.43
N THR A 247 -13.81 3.74 -11.55
CA THR A 247 -13.97 2.38 -11.00
C THR A 247 -14.79 2.34 -9.72
N TYR A 248 -14.64 3.34 -8.84
CA TYR A 248 -15.31 3.39 -7.55
C TYR A 248 -16.61 4.19 -7.61
N LEU A 249 -16.53 5.48 -7.96
CA LEU A 249 -17.70 6.37 -8.01
C LEU A 249 -18.60 6.07 -9.23
N LYS A 250 -18.00 5.56 -10.31
CA LYS A 250 -18.65 5.26 -11.59
C LYS A 250 -19.40 6.47 -12.16
N GLN A 251 -18.79 7.65 -12.02
CA GLN A 251 -19.34 8.91 -12.50
C GLN A 251 -18.48 9.46 -13.64
N ARG A 252 -19.06 9.50 -14.84
CA ARG A 252 -18.36 10.00 -16.04
C ARG A 252 -18.04 11.50 -15.96
N PHE A 253 -18.96 12.31 -15.46
CA PHE A 253 -18.78 13.76 -15.41
C PHE A 253 -17.57 14.16 -14.54
N LEU A 254 -17.28 13.41 -13.46
CA LEU A 254 -16.09 13.62 -12.65
C LEU A 254 -14.81 13.37 -13.45
N TYR A 255 -14.78 12.30 -14.24
CA TYR A 255 -13.65 12.03 -15.12
C TYR A 255 -13.48 13.13 -16.17
N ASP A 256 -14.57 13.57 -16.80
CA ASP A 256 -14.54 14.65 -17.81
C ASP A 256 -13.99 15.97 -17.20
N GLU A 257 -14.31 16.27 -15.93
CA GLU A 257 -13.76 17.41 -15.19
C GLU A 257 -12.26 17.25 -14.85
N ILE A 258 -11.85 16.04 -14.44
CA ILE A 258 -10.44 15.73 -14.17
C ILE A 258 -9.62 15.86 -15.44
N GLU A 259 -10.08 15.29 -16.55
CA GLU A 259 -9.44 15.36 -17.86
C GLU A 259 -9.24 16.82 -18.31
N ALA A 260 -10.29 17.64 -18.22
CA ALA A 260 -10.23 19.05 -18.58
C ALA A 260 -9.24 19.85 -17.70
N GLU A 261 -9.16 19.52 -16.39
CA GLU A 261 -8.22 20.19 -15.49
C GLU A 261 -6.77 19.77 -15.74
N VAL A 262 -6.52 18.49 -16.04
CA VAL A 262 -5.20 17.98 -16.41
C VAL A 262 -4.72 18.63 -17.70
N ASP A 263 -5.57 18.72 -18.72
CA ASP A 263 -5.24 19.31 -20.02
C ASP A 263 -4.73 20.76 -19.85
N LEU A 264 -5.51 21.58 -19.13
CA LEU A 264 -5.12 22.95 -18.81
C LEU A 264 -3.87 23.03 -17.92
N SER A 265 -3.78 22.19 -16.88
CA SER A 265 -2.64 22.15 -15.97
C SER A 265 -1.35 21.79 -16.71
N PHE A 266 -1.42 20.84 -17.63
CA PHE A 266 -0.26 20.36 -18.38
C PHE A 266 0.25 21.41 -19.37
N ASP A 267 -0.66 22.10 -20.08
CA ASP A 267 -0.30 23.24 -20.94
C ASP A 267 0.42 24.34 -20.15
N LEU A 268 -0.12 24.71 -18.99
CA LEU A 268 0.49 25.72 -18.11
C LEU A 268 1.83 25.26 -17.55
N LEU A 269 1.97 23.98 -17.17
CA LEU A 269 3.22 23.39 -16.73
C LEU A 269 4.28 23.52 -17.82
N VAL A 270 3.97 23.11 -19.05
CA VAL A 270 4.91 23.16 -20.18
C VAL A 270 5.33 24.61 -20.46
N GLN A 271 4.38 25.55 -20.46
CA GLN A 271 4.69 26.97 -20.64
C GLN A 271 5.66 27.48 -19.56
N LYS A 272 5.29 27.34 -18.28
CA LYS A 272 6.10 27.85 -17.17
C LYS A 272 7.47 27.17 -17.09
N LEU A 273 7.53 25.87 -17.31
CA LEU A 273 8.77 25.10 -17.27
C LEU A 273 9.72 25.53 -18.40
N ASN A 274 9.19 25.78 -19.60
CA ASN A 274 9.99 26.31 -20.71
C ASN A 274 10.59 27.68 -20.38
N GLU A 275 9.81 28.59 -19.79
CA GLU A 275 10.29 29.91 -19.36
C GLU A 275 11.40 29.79 -18.31
N VAL A 276 11.23 28.92 -17.31
CA VAL A 276 12.22 28.67 -16.25
C VAL A 276 13.52 28.07 -16.82
N ILE A 277 13.40 27.02 -17.65
CA ILE A 277 14.56 26.36 -18.27
C ILE A 277 15.34 27.34 -19.15
N PHE A 278 14.64 28.08 -20.01
CA PHE A 278 15.29 29.06 -20.89
C PHE A 278 15.99 30.16 -20.08
N THR A 279 15.31 30.72 -19.08
CA THR A 279 15.87 31.77 -18.22
C THR A 279 17.10 31.28 -17.46
N TYR A 280 17.07 30.04 -16.95
CA TYR A 280 18.21 29.42 -16.26
C TYR A 280 19.43 29.30 -17.19
N TYR A 281 19.29 28.64 -18.33
CA TYR A 281 20.43 28.43 -19.24
C TYR A 281 20.92 29.74 -19.87
N LYS A 282 20.03 30.71 -20.12
CA LYS A 282 20.41 32.07 -20.51
C LYS A 282 21.27 32.74 -19.44
N SER A 283 20.90 32.61 -18.17
CA SER A 283 21.64 33.15 -17.03
C SER A 283 23.00 32.46 -16.87
N CYS A 284 23.06 31.13 -17.00
CA CYS A 284 24.32 30.37 -16.99
C CYS A 284 25.27 30.84 -18.11
N ALA A 285 24.77 30.99 -19.34
CA ALA A 285 25.57 31.46 -20.46
C ALA A 285 26.07 32.89 -20.24
N ALA A 286 25.20 33.79 -19.77
CA ALA A 286 25.57 35.17 -19.46
C ALA A 286 26.63 35.25 -18.34
N SER A 287 26.48 34.46 -17.27
CA SER A 287 27.43 34.38 -16.16
C SER A 287 28.79 33.83 -16.63
N THR A 288 28.79 32.83 -17.52
CA THR A 288 30.03 32.26 -18.09
C THR A 288 30.77 33.24 -19.01
N LEU A 289 30.03 34.09 -19.73
CA LEU A 289 30.59 35.09 -20.65
C LEU A 289 30.95 36.41 -19.96
N LEU A 290 30.58 36.59 -18.70
CA LEU A 290 30.85 37.81 -17.94
C LEU A 290 32.35 37.91 -17.63
N ASP A 291 32.91 39.09 -17.87
CA ASP A 291 34.33 39.34 -17.64
C ASP A 291 34.71 39.23 -16.16
N SER A 292 35.73 38.41 -15.86
CA SER A 292 36.19 38.17 -14.50
C SER A 292 36.86 39.40 -13.87
N SER A 293 37.48 40.29 -14.66
CA SER A 293 38.03 41.53 -14.11
C SER A 293 36.94 42.48 -13.66
N PHE A 294 35.81 42.54 -14.37
CA PHE A 294 34.65 43.31 -13.97
C PHE A 294 34.04 42.81 -12.64
N THR A 295 33.83 41.50 -12.50
CA THR A 295 33.25 40.94 -11.26
C THR A 295 34.16 41.13 -10.06
N TYR A 296 35.48 41.00 -10.24
CA TYR A 296 36.48 41.28 -9.20
C TYR A 296 36.51 42.77 -8.82
N ALA A 297 36.38 43.67 -9.79
CA ALA A 297 36.39 45.12 -9.53
C ALA A 297 35.13 45.60 -8.79
N CYS A 298 34.00 44.92 -8.95
CA CYS A 298 32.74 45.28 -8.30
C CYS A 298 32.55 44.67 -6.90
N ASP A 299 33.39 43.71 -6.47
CA ASP A 299 33.25 42.97 -5.20
C ASP A 299 31.83 42.35 -4.99
N ASP A 300 31.12 42.11 -6.10
CA ASP A 300 29.69 41.75 -6.16
C ASP A 300 29.50 40.31 -6.72
N GLY A 301 30.51 39.44 -6.55
CA GLY A 301 30.54 38.11 -7.16
C GLY A 301 29.31 37.23 -6.88
N GLU A 302 28.74 37.35 -5.68
CA GLU A 302 27.52 36.62 -5.28
C GLU A 302 26.27 37.04 -6.08
N LYS A 303 26.22 38.28 -6.56
CA LYS A 303 25.08 38.81 -7.32
C LYS A 303 24.95 38.19 -8.71
N TYR A 304 26.07 37.79 -9.29
CA TYR A 304 26.13 37.17 -10.63
C TYR A 304 26.21 35.64 -10.57
N PHE A 305 26.18 35.08 -9.36
CA PHE A 305 26.13 33.65 -9.14
C PHE A 305 24.77 33.08 -9.55
N VAL A 306 24.78 32.11 -10.45
CA VAL A 306 23.57 31.40 -10.86
C VAL A 306 23.48 30.11 -10.05
N LYS A 307 22.48 30.02 -9.17
CA LYS A 307 22.21 28.81 -8.39
C LYS A 307 21.96 27.63 -9.34
N PRO A 308 22.71 26.51 -9.23
CA PRO A 308 22.49 25.37 -10.10
C PRO A 308 21.09 24.76 -9.93
N LEU A 309 20.40 24.55 -11.05
CA LEU A 309 19.14 23.82 -11.15
C LEU A 309 19.37 22.50 -11.91
N ARG A 310 18.49 21.52 -11.69
CA ARG A 310 18.61 20.18 -12.27
C ARG A 310 17.41 19.87 -13.15
N PHE A 311 17.65 19.79 -14.46
CA PHE A 311 16.64 19.49 -15.48
C PHE A 311 16.90 18.16 -16.21
N ASP A 312 17.99 17.45 -15.89
CA ASP A 312 18.41 16.24 -16.61
C ASP A 312 17.35 15.13 -16.58
N ALA A 313 16.70 14.93 -15.44
CA ALA A 313 15.60 13.97 -15.30
C ALA A 313 14.45 14.32 -16.24
N ILE A 314 14.07 15.61 -16.29
CA ILE A 314 13.00 16.13 -17.14
C ILE A 314 13.35 15.94 -18.62
N PHE A 315 14.56 16.28 -19.05
CA PHE A 315 14.98 16.11 -20.46
C PHE A 315 15.08 14.65 -20.90
N LYS A 316 15.23 13.71 -19.97
CA LYS A 316 15.23 12.27 -20.25
C LYS A 316 13.83 11.68 -20.37
N LEU A 317 12.78 12.41 -19.98
CA LEU A 317 11.40 11.96 -20.11
C LEU A 317 11.03 11.81 -21.59
N ARG A 318 10.71 10.58 -21.99
CA ARG A 318 10.22 10.27 -23.34
C ARG A 318 8.72 9.97 -23.37
N ARG A 319 8.16 9.59 -22.22
CA ARG A 319 6.76 9.25 -22.01
C ARG A 319 6.40 9.67 -20.60
N VAL A 320 5.30 10.38 -20.47
CA VAL A 320 4.60 10.63 -19.20
C VAL A 320 3.37 9.74 -19.29
N MET A 321 3.18 8.86 -18.30
CA MET A 321 2.06 7.92 -18.28
C MET A 321 0.91 8.46 -17.45
#